data_AF-A0A484XZV9-F1
#
_entry.id   AF-A0A484XZV9-F1
#
_cell.length_a   1.000
_cell.length_b   1.000
_cell.length_c   1.000
_cell.angle_alpha   90.00
_cell.angle_beta   90.00
_cell.angle_gamma   90.00
#
_symmetry.space_group_name_H-M   'P 1'
#
loop_
_entity.id
_entity.type
_entity.pdbx_description
1 polymer ?
#
loop_
_entity_poly.entity_id
_entity_poly.type
_entity_poly.pdbx_seq_one_letter_code
_entity_poly.pdbx_strand_id
1 'polypeptide(L)'
;MLGAGIMGGGIAYQSAWKGVPVVMKDINDKSLTLGMTEAAKLLNKQLERGKIDGLKLAGVISTIHPTLDYAGFDRVDVVVEAVVENPKVKKAVLAETEQKVRPIPCWRLTLQPFLSANWPTRWNVRKTSADALL
;
A
#
# COMPACT_ATOMS: atom_id res chain seq x y z
N MET A 1 -1.57 -2.48 0.87
CA MET A 1 -0.73 -2.13 -0.29
C MET A 1 -0.58 -3.36 -1.16
N LEU A 2 -1.01 -3.28 -2.42
CA LEU A 2 -0.75 -4.31 -3.43
C LEU A 2 0.43 -3.84 -4.30
N GLY A 3 1.57 -4.51 -4.17
CA GLY A 3 2.85 -4.11 -4.74
C GLY A 3 3.77 -3.50 -3.67
N ALA A 4 4.96 -4.08 -3.53
CA ALA A 4 5.97 -3.73 -2.55
C ALA A 4 7.23 -3.10 -3.16
N GLY A 5 7.17 -2.67 -4.43
CA GLY A 5 8.28 -1.95 -5.05
C GLY A 5 8.54 -0.58 -4.43
N ILE A 6 9.34 0.25 -5.11
CA ILE A 6 9.75 1.60 -4.64
C ILE A 6 8.53 2.45 -4.24
N MET A 7 7.49 2.48 -5.08
CA MET A 7 6.25 3.20 -4.77
C MET A 7 5.49 2.58 -3.59
N GLY A 8 5.37 1.25 -3.55
CA GLY A 8 4.67 0.52 -2.49
C GLY A 8 5.30 0.76 -1.12
N GLY A 9 6.63 0.68 -1.03
CA GLY A 9 7.39 0.98 0.18
C GLY A 9 7.25 2.44 0.64
N GLY A 10 7.24 3.38 -0.30
CA GLY A 10 7.05 4.80 -0.01
C GLY A 10 5.68 5.13 0.58
N ILE A 11 4.60 4.55 0.02
CA ILE A 11 3.25 4.79 0.53
C ILE A 11 3.03 4.02 1.84
N ALA A 12 3.56 2.79 1.95
CA ALA A 12 3.55 2.04 3.20
C ALA A 12 4.22 2.82 4.33
N TYR A 13 5.38 3.43 4.05
CA TYR A 13 6.06 4.33 4.98
C TYR A 13 5.19 5.53 5.38
N GLN A 14 4.56 6.22 4.42
CA GLN A 14 3.73 7.40 4.74
C GLN A 14 2.52 7.03 5.61
N SER A 15 1.85 5.93 5.30
CA SER A 15 0.74 5.43 6.12
C SER A 15 1.20 5.02 7.52
N ALA A 16 2.29 4.26 7.62
CA ALA A 16 2.87 3.84 8.89
C ALA A 16 3.34 5.04 9.73
N TRP A 17 3.92 6.06 9.09
CA TRP A 17 4.34 7.31 9.72
C TRP A 17 3.18 8.07 10.37
N LYS A 18 1.99 8.02 9.75
CA LYS A 18 0.76 8.61 10.28
C LYS A 18 0.08 7.71 11.33
N GLY A 19 0.67 6.56 11.67
CA GLY A 19 0.15 5.61 12.66
C GLY A 19 -0.90 4.64 12.11
N VAL A 20 -1.03 4.52 10.79
CA VAL A 20 -1.95 3.56 10.15
C VAL A 20 -1.18 2.28 9.82
N PRO A 21 -1.58 1.11 10.36
CA PRO A 21 -0.91 -0.15 10.06
C PRO A 21 -1.10 -0.54 8.60
N VAL A 22 -0.06 -1.10 7.98
CA VAL A 22 -0.06 -1.42 6.55
C VAL A 22 0.27 -2.87 6.34
N VAL A 23 -0.61 -3.59 5.65
CA VAL A 23 -0.29 -4.89 5.06
C VAL A 23 0.24 -4.65 3.65
N MET A 24 1.47 -5.08 3.38
CA MET A 24 2.14 -4.92 2.10
C MET A 24 2.29 -6.28 1.43
N LYS A 25 1.57 -6.47 0.33
CA LYS A 25 1.52 -7.72 -0.41
C LYS A 25 2.26 -7.60 -1.73
N ASP A 26 3.11 -8.58 -2.04
CA ASP A 26 3.72 -8.74 -3.35
C ASP A 26 3.69 -10.22 -3.79
N ILE A 27 4.16 -10.51 -5.00
CA ILE A 27 4.32 -11.87 -5.52
C ILE A 27 5.73 -12.44 -5.24
N ASN A 28 6.69 -11.59 -4.90
CA ASN A 28 8.10 -11.96 -4.76
C ASN A 28 8.74 -11.34 -3.51
N ASP A 29 9.49 -12.14 -2.75
CA ASP A 29 10.23 -11.68 -1.55
C ASP A 29 11.25 -10.60 -1.88
N LYS A 30 11.82 -10.62 -3.09
CA LYS A 30 12.75 -9.58 -3.54
C LYS A 30 12.08 -8.21 -3.57
N SER A 31 10.83 -8.15 -4.05
CA SER A 31 10.05 -6.91 -4.07
C SER A 31 9.73 -6.44 -2.64
N LEU A 32 9.32 -7.36 -1.76
CA LEU A 32 9.05 -7.04 -0.35
C LEU A 32 10.29 -6.47 0.35
N THR A 33 11.44 -7.09 0.13
CA THR A 33 12.72 -6.63 0.69
C THR A 33 13.08 -5.23 0.18
N LEU A 34 12.87 -4.96 -1.12
CA LEU A 34 13.08 -3.63 -1.70
C LEU A 34 12.15 -2.58 -1.08
N GLY A 35 10.85 -2.88 -0.93
CA GLY A 35 9.88 -1.99 -0.29
C GLY A 35 10.20 -1.67 1.15
N MET A 36 10.57 -2.69 1.93
CA MET A 36 10.99 -2.53 3.32
C MET A 36 12.30 -1.72 3.42
N THR A 37 13.23 -1.94 2.50
CA THR A 37 14.49 -1.18 2.45
C THR A 37 14.24 0.29 2.14
N GLU A 38 13.36 0.61 1.19
CA GLU A 38 13.00 2.00 0.89
C GLU A 38 12.24 2.66 2.05
N ALA A 39 11.33 1.94 2.71
CA ALA A 39 10.66 2.44 3.91
C ALA A 39 11.66 2.75 5.06
N ALA A 40 12.60 1.83 5.30
CA ALA A 40 13.65 2.01 6.32
C ALA A 40 14.58 3.20 5.98
N LYS A 41 14.94 3.36 4.71
CA LYS A 41 15.75 4.50 4.23
C LYS A 41 15.05 5.84 4.41
N LEU A 42 13.75 5.90 4.15
CA LEU A 42 12.95 7.11 4.39
C LEU A 42 12.86 7.45 5.88
N LEU A 43 12.70 6.45 6.74
CA LEU A 43 12.73 6.63 8.20
C LEU A 43 14.10 7.07 8.72
N ASN A 44 15.18 6.46 8.23
CA ASN A 44 16.55 6.84 8.60
C ASN A 44 16.83 8.31 8.25
N LYS A 45 16.36 8.80 7.10
CA LYS A 45 16.46 10.24 6.78
C LYS A 45 15.74 11.13 7.79
N GLN A 46 14.65 10.66 8.41
CA GLN A 46 13.93 11.42 9.43
C GLN A 46 14.63 11.36 10.79
N LEU A 47 15.31 10.24 11.09
CA LEU A 47 16.18 10.08 12.24
C LEU A 47 17.40 11.01 12.14
N GLU A 48 18.08 11.04 10.99
CA GLU A 48 19.20 11.95 10.70
C GLU A 48 18.79 13.42 10.82
N ARG A 49 17.54 13.74 10.48
CA ARG A 49 16.95 15.08 10.64
C ARG A 49 16.52 15.40 12.08
N GLY A 50 16.69 14.46 13.02
CA GLY A 50 16.30 14.63 14.42
C GLY A 50 14.79 14.71 14.66
N LYS A 51 13.96 14.27 13.69
CA LYS A 51 12.49 14.33 13.82
C LYS A 51 11.91 13.18 14.63
N ILE A 52 12.65 12.08 14.78
CA ILE A 52 12.26 10.87 15.50
C ILE A 52 13.41 10.32 16.32
N ASP A 53 13.06 9.45 17.26
CA ASP A 53 13.99 8.61 18.02
C ASP A 53 14.02 7.19 17.41
N GLY A 54 15.10 6.45 17.64
CA GLY A 54 15.29 5.08 17.15
C GLY A 54 14.20 4.12 17.65
N LEU A 55 13.68 4.33 18.86
CA LEU A 55 12.54 3.59 19.39
C LEU A 55 11.26 3.81 18.57
N LYS A 56 10.99 5.06 18.16
CA LYS A 56 9.85 5.39 17.30
C LYS A 56 10.06 4.82 15.90
N LEU A 57 11.28 4.83 15.38
CA LEU A 57 11.61 4.22 14.09
C LEU A 57 11.25 2.74 14.07
N ALA A 58 11.72 1.98 15.07
CA ALA A 58 11.42 0.55 15.19
C ALA A 58 9.91 0.29 15.33
N GLY A 59 9.20 1.14 16.08
CA GLY A 59 7.75 1.09 16.21
C GLY A 59 7.01 1.36 14.89
N VAL A 60 7.47 2.29 14.06
CA VAL A 60 6.85 2.54 12.76
C VAL A 60 7.12 1.38 11.80
N ILE A 61 8.34 0.85 11.74
CA ILE A 61 8.67 -0.29 10.86
C ILE A 61 7.85 -1.52 11.23
N SER A 62 7.64 -1.79 12.52
CA SER A 62 6.87 -2.95 12.96
C SER A 62 5.38 -2.88 12.59
N THR A 63 4.84 -1.70 12.27
CA THR A 63 3.47 -1.58 11.76
C THR A 63 3.32 -2.00 10.29
N ILE A 64 4.43 -2.11 9.56
CA ILE A 64 4.46 -2.54 8.16
C ILE A 64 4.63 -4.06 8.14
N HIS A 65 3.61 -4.76 7.66
CA HIS A 65 3.55 -6.21 7.61
C HIS A 65 3.74 -6.68 6.16
N PRO A 66 4.96 -7.07 5.75
CA PRO A 66 5.18 -7.69 4.45
C PRO A 66 4.59 -9.10 4.42
N THR A 67 3.85 -9.42 3.36
CA THR A 67 3.32 -10.77 3.12
C THR A 67 3.31 -11.13 1.64
N LEU A 68 3.38 -12.42 1.34
CA LEU A 68 3.17 -12.96 -0.01
C LEU A 68 1.72 -13.42 -0.22
N ASP A 69 1.00 -13.67 0.87
CA ASP A 69 -0.37 -14.15 0.86
C ASP A 69 -1.38 -13.01 1.11
N TYR A 70 -2.66 -13.37 1.16
CA TYR A 70 -3.74 -12.44 1.50
C TYR A 70 -4.09 -12.46 3.00
N ALA A 71 -3.16 -12.89 3.87
CA ALA A 71 -3.41 -12.87 5.31
C ALA A 71 -3.62 -11.44 5.81
N GLY A 72 -4.67 -11.25 6.61
CA GLY A 72 -5.01 -9.95 7.20
C GLY A 72 -5.85 -9.03 6.29
N PHE A 73 -6.17 -9.42 5.05
CA PHE A 73 -7.00 -8.63 4.14
C PHE A 73 -8.48 -8.54 4.55
N ASP A 74 -8.93 -9.45 5.42
CA ASP A 74 -10.26 -9.47 6.03
C ASP A 74 -10.53 -8.23 6.91
N ARG A 75 -9.46 -7.63 7.45
CA ARG A 75 -9.52 -6.47 8.36
C ARG A 75 -9.14 -5.15 7.70
N VAL A 76 -8.87 -5.15 6.39
CA VAL A 76 -8.41 -3.96 5.67
C VAL A 76 -9.59 -3.06 5.28
N ASP A 77 -9.49 -1.77 5.63
CA ASP A 77 -10.46 -0.75 5.25
C ASP A 77 -10.14 -0.10 3.88
N VAL A 78 -8.86 -0.03 3.51
CA VAL A 78 -8.40 0.68 2.31
C VAL A 78 -7.36 -0.14 1.58
N VAL A 79 -7.60 -0.40 0.30
CA VAL A 79 -6.64 -1.08 -0.57
C VAL A 79 -6.10 -0.09 -1.59
N VAL A 80 -4.78 0.08 -1.57
CA VAL A 80 -4.04 0.85 -2.56
C VAL A 80 -3.30 -0.11 -3.48
N GLU A 81 -3.49 0.08 -4.78
CA GLU A 81 -2.88 -0.72 -5.85
C GLU A 81 -1.73 0.05 -6.51
N ALA A 82 -0.53 -0.54 -6.47
CA ALA A 82 0.72 -0.03 -7.01
C ALA A 82 1.46 -1.13 -7.81
N VAL A 83 0.70 -1.88 -8.64
CA VAL A 83 1.22 -2.91 -9.54
C VAL A 83 1.54 -2.30 -10.91
N VAL A 84 2.40 -2.98 -11.67
CA VAL A 84 2.82 -2.62 -13.04
C VAL A 84 1.64 -2.14 -13.88
N GLU A 85 1.88 -1.13 -14.73
CA GLU A 85 0.93 -0.52 -15.67
C GLU A 85 0.53 -1.46 -16.83
N ASN A 86 0.09 -2.67 -16.51
CA ASN A 86 -0.52 -3.61 -17.44
C ASN A 86 -2.01 -3.78 -17.08
N PRO A 87 -2.94 -3.37 -17.95
CA PRO A 87 -4.38 -3.46 -17.69
C PRO A 87 -4.87 -4.88 -17.39
N LYS A 88 -4.27 -5.92 -17.99
CA LYS A 88 -4.68 -7.32 -17.74
C LYS A 88 -4.29 -7.74 -16.32
N VAL A 89 -3.09 -7.38 -15.89
CA VAL A 89 -2.57 -7.70 -14.55
C VAL A 89 -3.37 -6.96 -13.48
N LYS A 90 -3.61 -5.66 -13.65
CA LYS A 90 -4.41 -4.87 -12.70
C LYS A 90 -5.81 -5.44 -12.53
N LYS A 91 -6.49 -5.80 -13.63
CA LYS A 91 -7.82 -6.43 -13.57
C LYS A 91 -7.82 -7.73 -12.76
N ALA A 92 -6.85 -8.61 -13.02
CA ALA A 92 -6.74 -9.89 -12.33
C ALA A 92 -6.49 -9.70 -10.83
N VAL A 93 -5.50 -8.87 -10.47
CA VAL A 93 -5.13 -8.61 -9.07
C VAL A 93 -6.27 -7.96 -8.30
N LEU A 94 -7.01 -7.03 -8.92
CA LEU A 94 -8.15 -6.38 -8.30
C LEU A 94 -9.31 -7.35 -8.09
N ALA A 95 -9.66 -8.15 -9.10
CA ALA A 95 -10.72 -9.14 -8.99
C ALA A 95 -10.41 -10.20 -7.91
N GLU A 96 -9.15 -10.63 -7.81
CA GLU A 96 -8.69 -11.54 -6.76
C GLU A 96 -8.79 -10.89 -5.38
N THR A 97 -8.34 -9.65 -5.25
CA THR A 97 -8.38 -8.92 -3.98
C THR A 97 -9.82 -8.65 -3.51
N GLU A 98 -10.73 -8.34 -4.43
CA GLU A 98 -12.15 -8.12 -4.14
C GLU A 98 -12.82 -9.34 -3.47
N GLN A 99 -12.36 -10.56 -3.78
CA GLN A 99 -12.86 -11.78 -3.14
C GLN A 99 -12.31 -12.01 -1.73
N LYS A 100 -11.21 -11.35 -1.38
CA LYS A 100 -10.49 -11.56 -0.11
C LYS A 100 -10.77 -10.46 0.92
N VAL A 101 -11.30 -9.31 0.49
CA VAL A 101 -11.67 -8.20 1.38
C VAL A 101 -13.15 -8.27 1.78
N ARG A 102 -13.46 -7.67 2.93
CA ARG A 102 -14.83 -7.58 3.45
C ARG A 102 -15.76 -6.76 2.53
N PRO A 103 -17.07 -7.07 2.45
CA PRO A 103 -18.02 -6.45 1.51
C PRO A 103 -18.64 -5.09 1.95
N ILE A 104 -18.25 -4.54 3.10
CA ILE A 104 -18.65 -3.19 3.60
C ILE A 104 -17.71 -2.11 3.02
N PRO A 105 -18.00 -0.79 3.04
CA PRO A 105 -17.44 0.17 2.08
C PRO A 105 -15.94 0.45 2.36
N CYS A 106 -15.11 -0.49 1.95
CA CYS A 106 -13.68 -0.37 1.79
C CYS A 106 -13.41 0.62 0.64
N TRP A 107 -12.49 1.54 0.85
CA TRP A 107 -12.21 2.59 -0.12
C TRP A 107 -11.10 2.09 -1.04
N ARG A 108 -11.34 2.18 -2.35
CA ARG A 108 -10.39 1.78 -3.39
C ARG A 108 -9.61 2.99 -3.87
N LEU A 109 -8.28 2.88 -3.85
CA LEU A 109 -7.36 3.91 -4.32
C LEU A 109 -6.38 3.28 -5.34
N THR A 110 -6.50 3.66 -6.61
CA THR A 110 -5.61 3.20 -7.68
C THR A 110 -4.76 4.36 -8.18
N LEU A 111 -3.44 4.19 -8.24
CA LEU A 111 -2.49 5.24 -8.63
C LEU A 111 -2.31 5.37 -10.15
N GLN A 112 -3.41 5.39 -10.92
CA GLN A 112 -3.36 5.58 -12.37
C GLN A 112 -3.79 7.02 -12.77
N PRO A 113 -3.04 7.71 -13.67
CA PRO A 113 -3.49 8.96 -14.28
C PRO A 113 -4.62 8.76 -15.30
N PHE A 114 -4.78 7.55 -15.84
CA PHE A 114 -5.57 7.32 -17.04
C PHE A 114 -6.42 6.05 -16.94
N LEU A 115 -7.56 6.14 -16.26
CA LEU A 115 -8.74 5.39 -16.68
C LEU A 115 -10.00 6.12 -16.19
N SER A 116 -10.75 6.66 -17.15
CA SER A 116 -12.19 6.87 -17.04
C SER A 116 -12.83 5.49 -16.86
N ALA A 117 -12.89 5.06 -15.62
CA ALA A 117 -13.34 3.74 -15.24
C ALA A 117 -14.87 3.77 -15.06
N ASN A 118 -15.62 3.67 -16.16
CA ASN A 118 -17.04 3.28 -16.12
C ASN A 118 -17.09 1.76 -15.89
N TRP A 119 -16.98 1.36 -14.61
CA TRP A 119 -17.02 -0.04 -14.20
C TRP A 119 -18.28 -0.30 -13.38
N PRO A 120 -18.90 -1.49 -13.50
CA PRO A 120 -19.99 -1.88 -12.61
C PRO A 120 -19.39 -2.27 -11.26
N THR A 121 -19.00 -1.31 -10.43
CA THR A 121 -18.35 -1.60 -9.14
C THR A 121 -19.23 -1.25 -7.96
N ARG A 122 -19.30 -2.20 -7.02
CA ARG A 122 -19.89 -2.13 -5.67
C ARG A 122 -19.18 -1.15 -4.71
N TRP A 123 -18.17 -0.42 -5.20
CA TRP A 123 -17.25 0.41 -4.41
C TRP A 123 -17.34 1.89 -4.79
N ASN A 124 -17.09 2.77 -3.82
CA ASN A 124 -16.95 4.20 -4.05
C ASN A 124 -15.51 4.51 -4.47
N VAL A 125 -15.27 4.70 -5.77
CA VAL A 125 -13.93 4.97 -6.33
C VAL A 125 -13.69 6.49 -6.31
N ARG A 126 -12.75 6.96 -5.49
CA ARG A 126 -12.24 8.34 -5.62
C ARG A 126 -10.91 8.33 -6.35
N LYS A 127 -10.84 9.12 -7.42
CA LYS A 127 -9.55 9.54 -7.98
C LYS A 127 -8.96 10.56 -7.02
N THR A 128 -7.83 10.23 -6.44
CA THR A 128 -7.00 11.19 -5.73
C THR A 128 -5.62 11.13 -6.36
N SER A 129 -5.09 12.29 -6.77
CA SER A 129 -3.67 12.40 -7.06
C SER A 129 -2.88 12.00 -5.81
N ALA A 130 -1.62 11.61 -5.98
CA ALA A 130 -0.74 11.30 -4.86
C ALA A 130 -0.71 12.41 -3.78
N ASP A 131 -1.12 13.64 -4.14
CA ASP A 131 -1.23 14.80 -3.26
C ASP A 131 -2.38 14.75 -2.25
N ALA A 132 -3.43 13.93 -2.47
CA ALA A 132 -4.53 13.86 -1.49
C ALA A 132 -4.24 12.90 -0.31
N LEU A 133 -3.09 12.23 -0.32
CA LEU A 133 -2.55 11.43 0.77
C LEU A 133 -1.33 12.08 1.45
N LEU A 134 -0.94 13.28 1.02
CA LEU A 134 0.08 14.14 1.66
C LEU A 134 -0.58 15.12 2.65
#